data_AF-A0A4Z1C2W3-F1
#
_entry.id   AF-A0A4Z1C2W3-F1
#
_cell.length_a   1.000
_cell.length_b   1.000
_cell.length_c   1.000
_cell.angle_alpha   90.00
_cell.angle_beta   90.00
_cell.angle_gamma   90.00
#
_symmetry.space_group_name_H-M   'P 1'
#
loop_
_entity.id
_entity.type
_entity.pdbx_description
1 polymer ?
#
loop_
_entity_poly.entity_id
_entity_poly.type
_entity_poly.pdbx_seq_one_letter_code
_entity_poly.pdbx_strand_id
1 'polypeptide(L)' 'MQTESPAITEPDLDAYVDNQLSEAQRSEVEAHLARHPDLASRVMRDLALRRDLRRALAPPPLPRPLLGAAR' A
#
# COMPACT_ATOMS: atom_id res chain seq x y z
N MET A 1 -15.44 -13.84 24.60
CA MET A 1 -16.05 -13.88 23.25
C MET A 1 -14.92 -13.75 22.27
N GLN A 2 -14.44 -14.86 21.71
CA GLN A 2 -13.39 -14.84 20.70
C GLN A 2 -14.08 -14.53 19.38
N THR A 3 -14.00 -13.29 18.94
CA THR A 3 -14.46 -12.89 17.60
C THR A 3 -13.45 -13.47 16.63
N GLU A 4 -13.77 -14.63 16.08
CA GLU A 4 -13.09 -15.21 14.94
C GLU A 4 -13.28 -14.24 13.78
N SER A 5 -12.33 -13.31 13.63
CA SER A 5 -12.25 -12.46 12.44
C SER A 5 -12.27 -13.39 11.23
N PRO A 6 -13.05 -13.10 10.18
CA PRO A 6 -13.03 -13.90 8.97
C PRO A 6 -11.57 -14.05 8.52
N ALA A 7 -11.19 -15.27 8.14
CA ALA A 7 -9.82 -15.54 7.71
C ALA A 7 -9.45 -14.56 6.58
N ILE A 8 -8.38 -13.77 6.78
CA ILE A 8 -7.86 -12.88 5.76
C ILE A 8 -7.50 -13.72 4.55
N THR A 9 -8.01 -13.33 3.38
CA THR A 9 -7.79 -14.04 2.13
C THR A 9 -6.67 -13.41 1.32
N GLU A 10 -6.15 -14.13 0.33
CA GLU A 10 -5.13 -13.61 -0.58
C GLU A 10 -5.57 -12.31 -1.30
N PRO A 11 -6.81 -12.18 -1.82
CA PRO A 11 -7.31 -10.91 -2.36
C PRO A 11 -7.30 -9.74 -1.38
N ASP A 12 -7.49 -9.99 -0.08
CA ASP A 12 -7.43 -8.93 0.93
C ASP A 12 -5.99 -8.43 1.11
N LEU A 13 -5.00 -9.31 0.99
CA LEU A 13 -3.58 -8.95 1.01
C LEU A 13 -3.20 -8.12 -0.23
N ASP A 14 -3.68 -8.52 -1.41
CA ASP A 14 -3.47 -7.75 -2.65
C ASP A 14 -4.11 -6.36 -2.55
N ALA A 15 -5.35 -6.29 -2.04
CA ALA A 15 -6.04 -5.02 -1.80
C ALA A 15 -5.33 -4.14 -0.75
N TYR A 16 -4.67 -4.75 0.24
CA TYR A 16 -3.82 -4.04 1.21
C TYR A 16 -2.61 -3.41 0.51
N VAL A 17 -1.88 -4.19 -0.30
CA VAL A 17 -0.70 -3.73 -1.06
C VAL A 17 -1.07 -2.57 -1.98
N ASP A 18 -2.22 -2.66 -2.64
CA ASP A 18 -2.72 -1.64 -3.56
C ASP A 18 -3.34 -0.41 -2.86
N ASN A 19 -3.47 -0.43 -1.53
CA ASN A 19 -4.10 0.62 -0.73
C ASN A 19 -5.59 0.83 -1.10
N GLN A 20 -6.30 -0.27 -1.37
CA GLN A 20 -7.73 -0.30 -1.72
C GLN A 20 -8.65 -0.62 -0.53
N LEU A 21 -8.08 -0.98 0.62
CA LEU A 21 -8.84 -1.27 1.84
C LEU A 21 -9.25 0.00 2.60
N SER A 22 -10.42 -0.07 3.24
CA SER A 22 -10.82 0.88 4.29
C SER A 22 -9.91 0.76 5.52
N GLU A 23 -9.95 1.76 6.39
CA GLU A 23 -9.14 1.77 7.63
C GLU A 23 -9.46 0.59 8.55
N ALA A 24 -10.75 0.21 8.65
CA ALA A 24 -11.17 -0.95 9.44
C ALA A 24 -10.59 -2.27 8.89
N GLN A 25 -10.72 -2.49 7.58
CA GLN A 25 -10.17 -3.69 6.92
C GLN A 25 -8.64 -3.74 7.01
N ARG A 26 -7.99 -2.58 6.93
CA ARG A 26 -6.53 -2.47 7.08
C ARG A 26 -6.07 -2.93 8.45
N SER A 27 -6.75 -2.50 9.50
CA SER A 27 -6.45 -2.91 10.88
C SER A 27 -6.56 -4.43 11.07
N GLU A 28 -7.57 -5.06 10.46
CA GLU A 28 -7.74 -6.52 10.50
C GLU A 28 -6.61 -7.25 9.78
N VAL A 29 -6.21 -6.76 8.59
CA VAL A 29 -5.05 -7.31 7.85
C VAL A 29 -3.77 -7.13 8.66
N GLU A 30 -3.54 -5.98 9.28
CA GLU A 30 -2.36 -5.74 10.11
C GLU A 30 -2.30 -6.67 11.33
N ALA A 31 -3.43 -6.89 12.00
CA ALA A 31 -3.53 -7.85 13.10
C ALA A 31 -3.31 -9.31 12.64
N HIS A 32 -3.64 -9.63 11.40
CA HIS A 32 -3.33 -10.92 10.80
C HIS A 32 -1.85 -11.05 10.46
N LEU A 33 -1.25 -10.05 9.81
CA LEU A 33 0.18 -10.03 9.45
C LEU A 33 1.09 -10.06 10.69
N ALA A 34 0.70 -9.41 11.78
CA ALA A 34 1.44 -9.46 13.04
C ALA A 34 1.55 -10.90 13.62
N ARG A 35 0.62 -11.79 13.26
CA ARG A 35 0.62 -13.20 13.66
C ARG A 35 1.25 -14.14 12.63
N HIS A 36 1.53 -13.65 11.42
CA HIS A 36 2.06 -14.41 10.28
C HIS A 36 3.27 -13.69 9.65
N PRO A 37 4.47 -13.79 10.26
CA PRO A 37 5.64 -13.01 9.84
C PRO A 37 6.14 -13.36 8.43
N ASP A 38 5.86 -14.58 7.96
CA ASP A 38 6.14 -15.03 6.60
C ASP A 38 5.29 -14.27 5.56
N LEU A 39 3.98 -14.14 5.81
CA LEU A 39 3.08 -13.33 5.00
C LEU A 39 3.44 -11.84 5.07
N ALA A 40 3.74 -11.33 6.26
CA ALA A 40 4.18 -9.94 6.44
C ALA A 40 5.43 -9.63 5.59
N SER A 41 6.41 -10.54 5.59
CA SER A 41 7.62 -10.40 4.79
C SER A 41 7.34 -10.39 3.29
N ARG A 42 6.35 -11.15 2.82
CA ARG A 42 5.91 -11.12 1.42
C ARG A 42 5.23 -9.79 1.09
N VAL A 43 4.26 -9.36 1.88
CA VAL A 43 3.56 -8.07 1.69
C VAL A 43 4.54 -6.89 1.69
N MET A 44 5.56 -6.90 2.55
CA MET A 44 6.60 -5.86 2.56
C MET A 44 7.40 -5.80 1.25
N ARG A 45 7.69 -6.96 0.62
CA ARG A 45 8.35 -6.99 -0.69
C ARG A 45 7.44 -6.43 -1.78
N ASP A 46 6.16 -6.78 -1.76
CA ASP A 46 5.20 -6.33 -2.76
C ASP A 46 4.95 -4.81 -2.65
N LEU A 47 4.87 -4.28 -1.43
CA LEU A 47 4.83 -2.83 -1.17
C LEU A 47 6.08 -2.12 -1.69
N ALA A 48 7.27 -2.70 -1.49
CA ALA A 48 8.51 -2.14 -2.00
C ALA A 48 8.52 -2.12 -3.54
N LEU A 49 8.13 -3.23 -4.18
CA LEU A 49 8.02 -3.33 -5.63
C LEU A 49 7.03 -2.30 -6.19
N ARG A 50 5.84 -2.17 -5.60
CA ARG A 50 4.84 -1.18 -6.00
C ARG A 50 5.38 0.25 -5.91
N ARG A 51 6.12 0.57 -4.84
CA ARG A 51 6.76 1.89 -4.68
C ARG A 51 7.81 2.13 -5.76
N ASP A 52 8.62 1.13 -6.06
CA ASP A 52 9.67 1.23 -7.07
C ASP A 52 9.09 1.39 -8.48
N LEU A 53 8.05 0.63 -8.81
CA LEU A 53 7.28 0.78 -10.05
C LEU A 53 6.65 2.17 -10.15
N ARG A 54 6.01 2.65 -9.07
CA ARG A 54 5.42 4.00 -9.05
C ARG A 54 6.47 5.08 -9.27
N ARG A 55 7.69 4.89 -8.76
CA ARG A 55 8.82 5.81 -8.98
C ARG A 55 9.33 5.74 -10.42
N ALA A 56 9.50 4.54 -10.97
CA ALA A 56 9.98 4.34 -12.34
C ALA A 56 9.02 4.92 -13.39
N LEU A 57 7.71 4.89 -13.09
CA LEU A 57 6.65 5.37 -13.96
C LEU A 57 6.23 6.83 -13.67
N ALA A 58 6.84 7.50 -12.69
CA ALA A 58 6.49 8.87 -12.35
C ALA A 58 6.85 9.82 -13.51
N PRO A 59 5.99 10.79 -13.85
CA PRO A 59 6.32 11.79 -14.85
C PRO A 59 7.53 12.63 -14.42
N PRO A 60 8.34 13.13 -15.36
CA PRO A 60 9.43 14.04 -15.03
C PRO A 60 8.88 15.29 -14.32
N PRO A 61 9.66 15.91 -13.42
CA PRO A 61 9.23 17.10 -12.71
C PRO A 61 8.86 18.20 -13.72
N LEU A 62 7.71 18.84 -13.50
CA LEU A 62 7.30 19.97 -14.32
C LEU A 62 8.33 21.09 -14.21
N PRO A 63 8.67 21.77 -15.32
CA PRO A 63 9.56 22.92 -15.27
C PRO A 63 8.99 23.97 -14.32
N ARG A 64 9.84 24.55 -13.47
CA ARG A 64 9.40 25.62 -12.56
C ARG A 64 8.82 26.76 -13.38
N PRO A 65 7.62 27.27 -13.05
CA PRO A 65 7.09 28.45 -13.71
C PRO A 65 8.08 29.60 -13.48
N LEU A 66 8.52 30.22 -14.58
CA LEU A 66 9.32 31.42 -14.50
C LEU A 66 8.41 32.53 -13.96
N LEU A 67 8.57 32.89 -12.69
CA LEU A 67 8.00 34.11 -12.12
C LEU A 67 8.55 35.29 -12.93
N GLY A 68 7.79 35.78 -13.91
CA GLY A 68 8.22 36.87 -14.78
C GLY A 68 7.35 37.18 -16.01
N ALA A 69 6.36 36.35 -16.38
CA ALA A 69 5.51 36.61 -17.56
C ALA A 69 4.26 37.47 -17.28
N ALA A 70 4.35 38.39 -16.31
CA ALA A 70 3.34 39.41 -16.08
C ALA A 70 4.03 40.77 -15.93
N ARG A 71 4.17 41.46 -17.07
CA ARG A 71 4.36 42.91 -17.13
C ARG A 71 3.55 43.46 -18.28
#